data_AF-A0AAW5Y9L5-F1
#
_entry.id   AF-A0AAW5Y9L5-F1
#
_cell.length_a   1.000
_cell.length_b   1.000
_cell.length_c   1.000
_cell.angle_alpha   90.00
_cell.angle_beta   90.00
_cell.angle_gamma   90.00
#
_symmetry.space_group_name_H-M   'P 1'
#
loop_
_entity.id
_entity.type
_entity.pdbx_description
1 polymer ?
#
loop_
_entity_poly.entity_id
_entity_poly.type
_entity_poly.pdbx_seq_one_letter_code
_entity_poly.pdbx_strand_id
1 'polypeptide(L)'
;AWRDSSIQHIDVRNYLHSIIANNINHIHEYDSQKIPNVKSCLKDIDHQVNIPKRKRPDFKEPLIIKATQYTEATTKWLMNILEKENIPFQVKWVPFENYLRDEKLNEQVDLFIHGEVFEMNQEISFYYFLTARYSPLAKVLKTNKSLRKQLSKYKYTHFEEWALLNKNLEKELIESSIMIPLYYDTRQIPFSSDLTNIKMKYFGYVDFSQLWIRPLI
;
A
#
# COMPACT_ATOMS: atom_id res chain seq x y z
N ALA A 1 6.48 -10.22 8.45
CA ALA A 1 5.06 -9.91 8.75
C ALA A 1 4.95 -9.54 10.22
N TRP A 2 3.76 -9.17 10.71
CA TRP A 2 3.60 -8.62 12.06
C TRP A 2 3.15 -9.66 13.10
N ARG A 3 1.98 -10.29 12.93
CA ARG A 3 1.46 -11.30 13.87
C ARG A 3 2.30 -12.57 13.85
N ASP A 4 2.53 -13.17 15.02
CA ASP A 4 3.15 -14.48 15.15
C ASP A 4 2.14 -15.57 14.77
N SER A 5 2.05 -15.87 13.47
CA SER A 5 1.07 -16.77 12.85
C SER A 5 1.66 -17.41 11.59
N SER A 6 0.85 -18.21 10.88
CA SER A 6 1.20 -18.72 9.54
C SER A 6 1.74 -17.64 8.57
N ILE A 7 1.38 -16.35 8.72
CA ILE A 7 1.86 -15.25 7.86
C ILE A 7 3.38 -15.01 7.93
N GLN A 8 4.05 -15.51 8.98
CA GLN A 8 5.51 -15.42 9.10
C GLN A 8 6.24 -16.36 8.12
N HIS A 9 5.56 -17.40 7.63
CA HIS A 9 6.13 -18.30 6.65
C HIS A 9 6.06 -17.71 5.23
N ILE A 10 7.17 -17.83 4.49
CA ILE A 10 7.32 -17.21 3.17
C ILE A 10 6.46 -17.90 2.09
N ASP A 11 6.21 -19.20 2.22
CA ASP A 11 5.31 -19.96 1.35
C ASP A 11 3.86 -19.45 1.46
N VAL A 12 3.39 -19.15 2.69
CA VAL A 12 2.09 -18.51 2.93
C VAL A 12 2.01 -17.16 2.24
N ARG A 13 2.99 -16.27 2.48
CA ARG A 13 3.00 -14.94 1.84
C ARG A 13 3.10 -15.03 0.31
N ASN A 14 3.94 -15.91 -0.22
CA ASN A 14 4.11 -16.08 -1.66
C ASN A 14 2.85 -16.63 -2.32
N TYR A 15 2.12 -17.53 -1.64
CA TYR A 15 0.82 -18.00 -2.12
C TYR A 15 -0.22 -16.88 -2.11
N LEU A 16 -0.33 -16.12 -1.01
CA LEU A 16 -1.21 -14.96 -0.93
C LEU A 16 -0.89 -13.92 -2.02
N HIS A 17 0.39 -13.62 -2.22
CA HIS A 17 0.84 -12.72 -3.30
C HIS A 17 0.40 -13.23 -4.67
N SER A 18 0.59 -14.53 -4.94
CA SER A 18 0.18 -15.13 -6.21
C SER A 18 -1.32 -15.02 -6.48
N ILE A 19 -2.17 -15.36 -5.49
CA ILE A 19 -3.63 -15.28 -5.69
C ILE A 19 -4.12 -13.84 -5.79
N ILE A 20 -3.52 -12.90 -5.04
CA ILE A 20 -3.87 -11.47 -5.09
C ILE A 20 -3.48 -10.87 -6.44
N ALA A 21 -2.25 -11.13 -6.90
CA ALA A 21 -1.77 -10.64 -8.20
C ALA A 21 -2.62 -11.17 -9.37
N ASN A 22 -3.09 -12.41 -9.29
CA ASN A 22 -3.95 -13.00 -10.32
C ASN A 22 -5.37 -12.39 -10.36
N ASN A 23 -5.83 -11.76 -9.28
CA ASN A 23 -7.19 -11.22 -9.17
C ASN A 23 -7.25 -9.68 -9.15
N ILE A 24 -6.11 -9.01 -9.22
CA ILE A 24 -5.98 -7.55 -9.12
C ILE A 24 -6.74 -6.79 -10.20
N ASN A 25 -6.86 -7.38 -11.40
CA ASN A 25 -7.59 -6.78 -12.51
C ASN A 25 -9.09 -6.67 -12.21
N HIS A 26 -9.63 -7.40 -11.22
CA HIS A 26 -11.03 -7.37 -10.81
C HIS A 26 -11.32 -6.38 -9.68
N ILE A 27 -10.32 -5.64 -9.19
CA ILE A 27 -10.53 -4.69 -8.09
C ILE A 27 -11.50 -3.56 -8.45
N HIS A 28 -11.55 -3.17 -9.73
CA HIS A 28 -12.44 -2.13 -10.23
C HIS A 28 -13.93 -2.51 -10.14
N GLU A 29 -14.24 -3.81 -10.03
CA GLU A 29 -15.61 -4.31 -9.84
C GLU A 29 -16.16 -3.94 -8.45
N TYR A 30 -15.27 -3.69 -7.48
CA TYR A 30 -15.63 -3.28 -6.11
C TYR A 30 -15.52 -1.77 -5.92
N ASP A 31 -14.61 -1.12 -6.64
CA ASP A 31 -14.45 0.33 -6.63
C ASP A 31 -13.91 0.81 -7.99
N SER A 32 -14.78 1.43 -8.77
CA SER A 32 -14.48 1.85 -10.15
C SER A 32 -13.41 2.95 -10.26
N GLN A 33 -13.03 3.59 -9.15
CA GLN A 33 -11.97 4.60 -9.12
C GLN A 33 -10.56 4.00 -9.02
N LYS A 34 -10.46 2.68 -8.77
CA LYS A 34 -9.20 1.96 -8.58
C LYS A 34 -8.67 1.45 -9.91
N ILE A 35 -7.47 1.90 -10.26
CA ILE A 35 -6.74 1.43 -11.44
C ILE A 35 -5.80 0.30 -11.00
N PRO A 36 -6.00 -0.96 -11.44
CA PRO A 36 -5.16 -2.09 -11.04
C PRO A 36 -3.66 -1.82 -11.26
N ASN A 37 -2.83 -2.24 -10.32
CA ASN A 37 -1.38 -2.04 -10.40
C ASN A 37 -0.60 -3.18 -9.76
N VAL A 38 0.03 -4.01 -10.58
CA VAL A 38 0.93 -5.10 -10.16
C VAL A 38 2.41 -4.71 -10.13
N LYS A 39 2.75 -3.49 -10.55
CA LYS A 39 4.10 -3.16 -11.00
C LYS A 39 4.97 -2.59 -9.90
N SER A 40 4.51 -1.53 -9.27
CA SER A 40 5.27 -0.70 -8.32
C SER A 40 4.36 0.39 -7.74
N CYS A 41 4.60 0.83 -6.51
CA CYS A 41 4.04 2.06 -5.94
C CYS A 41 4.86 3.33 -6.28
N LEU A 42 6.04 3.17 -6.88
CA LEU A 42 6.84 4.26 -7.43
C LEU A 42 6.35 4.58 -8.85
N LYS A 43 6.17 5.87 -9.12
CA LYS A 43 5.75 6.35 -10.44
C LYS A 43 6.79 5.98 -11.50
N ASP A 44 6.30 5.57 -12.68
CA ASP A 44 7.09 5.24 -13.86
C ASP A 44 8.09 4.08 -13.67
N ILE A 45 7.92 3.28 -12.62
CA ILE A 45 8.70 2.07 -12.37
C ILE A 45 7.89 0.82 -12.70
N ASP A 46 8.52 -0.08 -13.45
CA ASP A 46 8.05 -1.45 -13.64
C ASP A 46 9.19 -2.39 -13.24
N HIS A 47 8.99 -3.13 -12.16
CA HIS A 47 9.99 -4.07 -11.66
C HIS A 47 10.03 -5.36 -12.46
N GLN A 48 9.01 -5.63 -13.28
CA GLN A 48 8.83 -6.89 -14.02
C GLN A 48 8.97 -8.11 -13.09
N VAL A 49 8.45 -8.00 -11.85
CA VAL A 49 8.53 -9.11 -10.90
C VAL A 49 7.67 -10.26 -11.40
N ASN A 50 8.28 -11.42 -11.57
CA ASN A 50 7.55 -12.65 -11.86
C ASN A 50 6.94 -13.19 -10.55
N ILE A 51 5.61 -13.23 -10.48
CA ILE A 51 4.87 -13.85 -9.38
C ILE A 51 4.33 -15.20 -9.84
N PRO A 52 5.13 -16.29 -9.73
CA PRO A 52 4.70 -17.59 -10.21
C PRO A 52 3.56 -18.14 -9.35
N LYS A 53 2.70 -18.94 -9.98
CA LYS A 53 1.67 -19.71 -9.27
C LYS A 53 2.31 -20.58 -8.19
N ARG A 54 1.79 -20.49 -6.97
CA ARG A 54 2.29 -21.27 -5.82
C ARG A 54 1.30 -22.35 -5.44
N LYS A 55 1.84 -23.45 -4.89
CA LYS A 55 1.02 -24.47 -4.23
C LYS A 55 0.40 -23.85 -2.97
N ARG A 56 -0.87 -24.14 -2.75
CA ARG A 56 -1.56 -23.75 -1.53
C ARG A 56 -0.87 -24.37 -0.29
N PRO A 57 -0.48 -23.57 0.71
CA PRO A 57 0.03 -24.06 1.99
C PRO A 57 -1.12 -24.45 2.92
N ASP A 58 -0.77 -25.12 4.01
CA ASP A 58 -1.72 -25.46 5.07
C ASP A 58 -1.96 -24.24 5.98
N PHE A 59 -3.23 -23.87 6.14
CA PHE A 59 -3.66 -22.76 7.00
C PHE A 59 -4.20 -23.35 8.31
N LYS A 60 -3.37 -23.32 9.35
CA LYS A 60 -3.72 -23.88 10.67
C LYS A 60 -4.69 -23.00 11.47
N GLU A 61 -4.71 -21.72 11.14
CA GLU A 61 -5.52 -20.70 11.80
C GLU A 61 -6.07 -19.72 10.74
N PRO A 62 -7.21 -19.06 11.03
CA PRO A 62 -7.74 -18.04 10.13
C PRO A 62 -6.77 -16.86 10.02
N LEU A 63 -6.68 -16.28 8.83
CA LEU A 63 -6.01 -15.00 8.61
C LEU A 63 -6.82 -13.86 9.23
N ILE A 64 -6.18 -12.96 9.95
CA ILE A 64 -6.82 -11.79 10.54
C ILE A 64 -6.54 -10.58 9.64
N ILE A 65 -7.59 -9.97 9.10
CA ILE A 65 -7.52 -8.79 8.23
C ILE A 65 -7.91 -7.55 9.05
N LYS A 66 -7.05 -6.54 9.13
CA LYS A 66 -7.43 -5.23 9.67
C LYS A 66 -8.15 -4.44 8.60
N ALA A 67 -9.32 -3.90 8.92
CA ALA A 67 -10.09 -3.07 8.01
C ALA A 67 -10.68 -1.86 8.72
N THR A 68 -10.95 -0.81 7.97
CA THR A 68 -11.68 0.36 8.42
C THR A 68 -12.57 0.87 7.28
N GLN A 69 -13.41 1.87 7.54
CA GLN A 69 -14.42 2.32 6.60
C GLN A 69 -13.81 2.73 5.23
N TYR A 70 -12.67 3.43 5.21
CA TYR A 70 -12.07 3.88 3.95
C TYR A 70 -11.48 2.74 3.09
N THR A 71 -11.18 1.58 3.68
CA THR A 71 -10.68 0.40 2.95
C THR A 71 -11.77 -0.62 2.65
N GLU A 72 -13.03 -0.36 3.02
CA GLU A 72 -14.10 -1.35 3.04
C GLU A 72 -14.27 -2.07 1.70
N ALA A 73 -14.35 -1.33 0.58
CA ALA A 73 -14.52 -1.92 -0.75
C ALA A 73 -13.35 -2.86 -1.12
N THR A 74 -12.12 -2.39 -0.93
CA THR A 74 -10.91 -3.21 -1.17
C THR A 74 -10.82 -4.40 -0.22
N THR A 75 -11.24 -4.25 1.03
CA THR A 75 -11.30 -5.36 1.99
C THR A 75 -12.30 -6.41 1.52
N LYS A 76 -13.51 -6.01 1.07
CA LYS A 76 -14.51 -6.94 0.50
C LYS A 76 -13.98 -7.67 -0.73
N TRP A 77 -13.26 -6.96 -1.61
CA TRP A 77 -12.57 -7.58 -2.74
C TRP A 77 -11.58 -8.67 -2.30
N LEU A 78 -10.74 -8.36 -1.29
CA LEU A 78 -9.79 -9.33 -0.73
C LEU A 78 -10.50 -10.53 -0.09
N MET A 79 -11.59 -10.29 0.66
CA MET A 79 -12.41 -11.35 1.25
C MET A 79 -12.91 -12.32 0.18
N ASN A 80 -13.49 -11.80 -0.91
CA ASN A 80 -13.98 -12.64 -2.01
C ASN A 80 -12.86 -13.48 -2.66
N ILE A 81 -11.63 -12.98 -2.74
CA ILE A 81 -10.48 -13.78 -3.20
C ILE A 81 -10.21 -14.93 -2.23
N LEU A 82 -10.16 -14.64 -0.92
CA LEU A 82 -9.90 -15.65 0.10
C LEU A 82 -11.01 -16.70 0.18
N GLU A 83 -12.28 -16.30 0.03
CA GLU A 83 -13.44 -17.20 -0.03
C GLU A 83 -13.37 -18.15 -1.22
N LYS A 84 -13.09 -17.63 -2.43
CA LYS A 84 -12.92 -18.45 -3.65
C LYS A 84 -11.78 -19.46 -3.52
N GLU A 85 -10.70 -19.06 -2.85
CA GLU A 85 -9.57 -19.92 -2.54
C GLU A 85 -9.81 -20.74 -1.26
N ASN A 86 -11.01 -20.73 -0.65
CA ASN A 86 -11.36 -21.46 0.58
C ASN A 86 -10.36 -21.25 1.74
N ILE A 87 -9.80 -20.06 1.89
CA ILE A 87 -8.84 -19.69 2.95
C ILE A 87 -9.65 -19.17 4.14
N PRO A 88 -9.49 -19.72 5.36
CA PRO A 88 -10.18 -19.19 6.53
C PRO A 88 -9.66 -17.80 6.90
N PHE A 89 -10.55 -16.86 7.18
CA PHE A 89 -10.19 -15.51 7.62
C PHE A 89 -11.20 -14.91 8.60
N GLN A 90 -10.78 -13.85 9.29
CA GLN A 90 -11.59 -13.00 10.15
C GLN A 90 -11.25 -11.54 9.86
N VAL A 91 -12.24 -10.65 9.92
CA VAL A 91 -12.03 -9.21 9.71
C VAL A 91 -12.15 -8.48 11.04
N LYS A 92 -11.09 -7.75 11.40
CA LYS A 92 -11.06 -6.86 12.55
C LYS A 92 -11.32 -5.43 12.08
N TRP A 93 -12.59 -5.02 12.18
CA TRP A 93 -13.00 -3.64 11.91
C TRP A 93 -12.53 -2.72 13.02
N VAL A 94 -11.82 -1.65 12.66
CA VAL A 94 -11.31 -0.66 13.61
C VAL A 94 -11.71 0.76 13.18
N PRO A 95 -12.02 1.65 14.15
CA PRO A 95 -12.24 3.06 13.86
C PRO A 95 -11.03 3.69 13.16
N PHE A 96 -11.27 4.66 12.27
CA PHE A 96 -10.23 5.29 11.47
C PHE A 96 -9.09 5.90 12.32
N GLU A 97 -9.44 6.55 13.44
CA GLU A 97 -8.45 7.14 14.34
C GLU A 97 -7.46 6.09 14.88
N ASN A 98 -7.98 4.95 15.32
CA ASN A 98 -7.16 3.85 15.82
C ASN A 98 -6.38 3.18 14.69
N TYR A 99 -6.98 3.08 13.49
CA TYR A 99 -6.33 2.52 12.31
C TYR A 99 -5.00 3.22 11.99
N LEU A 100 -4.96 4.54 12.13
CA LEU A 100 -3.80 5.39 11.83
C LEU A 100 -2.76 5.42 12.96
N ARG A 101 -3.21 5.42 14.22
CA ARG A 101 -2.34 5.77 15.37
C ARG A 101 -1.88 4.57 16.19
N ASP A 102 -2.63 3.47 16.19
CA ASP A 102 -2.33 2.33 17.05
C ASP A 102 -1.45 1.30 16.33
N GLU A 103 -0.13 1.47 16.49
CA GLU A 103 0.89 0.55 15.98
C GLU A 103 0.67 -0.89 16.47
N LYS A 104 0.10 -1.09 17.67
CA LYS A 104 -0.12 -2.42 18.25
C LYS A 104 -1.23 -3.19 17.54
N LEU A 105 -2.11 -2.51 16.81
CA LEU A 105 -3.11 -3.19 15.99
C LEU A 105 -2.46 -3.97 14.85
N ASN A 106 -1.35 -3.47 14.28
CA ASN A 106 -0.64 -4.18 13.21
C ASN A 106 -0.04 -5.49 13.72
N GLU A 107 0.36 -5.57 14.99
CA GLU A 107 0.89 -6.78 15.63
C GLU A 107 -0.15 -7.87 15.83
N GLN A 108 -1.44 -7.54 15.72
CA GLN A 108 -2.56 -8.45 15.97
C GLN A 108 -3.21 -8.97 14.69
N VAL A 109 -2.67 -8.62 13.52
CA VAL A 109 -3.26 -8.94 12.21
C VAL A 109 -2.23 -9.50 11.23
N ASP A 110 -2.72 -10.23 10.24
CA ASP A 110 -1.90 -10.82 9.19
C ASP A 110 -1.85 -9.93 7.95
N LEU A 111 -2.98 -9.31 7.60
CA LEU A 111 -3.15 -8.50 6.40
C LEU A 111 -3.83 -7.16 6.71
N PHE A 112 -3.44 -6.12 5.98
CA PHE A 112 -4.13 -4.83 5.97
C PHE A 112 -3.80 -4.07 4.69
N ILE A 113 -4.68 -3.15 4.30
CA ILE A 113 -4.53 -2.34 3.08
C ILE A 113 -4.04 -0.96 3.48
N HIS A 114 -2.85 -0.59 3.02
CA HIS A 114 -2.29 0.74 3.27
C HIS A 114 -2.39 1.60 2.01
N GLY A 115 -2.96 2.80 2.16
CA GLY A 115 -2.93 3.82 1.12
C GLY A 115 -1.89 4.86 1.49
N GLU A 116 -1.01 5.20 0.55
CA GLU A 116 0.03 6.21 0.75
C GLU A 116 -0.10 7.31 -0.30
N VAL A 117 0.12 8.55 0.14
CA VAL A 117 0.11 9.73 -0.75
C VAL A 117 1.49 10.37 -0.68
N PHE A 118 2.19 10.42 -1.80
CA PHE A 118 3.48 11.09 -1.87
C PHE A 118 3.29 12.61 -2.02
N GLU A 119 3.34 13.30 -0.89
CA GLU A 119 3.14 14.76 -0.77
C GLU A 119 4.41 15.59 -1.03
N MET A 120 5.54 14.93 -1.30
CA MET A 120 6.80 15.59 -1.63
C MET A 120 7.40 14.96 -2.88
N ASN A 121 8.62 15.38 -3.24
CA ASN A 121 9.45 14.62 -4.17
C ASN A 121 9.40 13.11 -3.82
N GLN A 122 9.27 12.26 -4.85
CA GLN A 122 9.01 10.83 -4.70
C GLN A 122 10.11 10.14 -3.89
N GLU A 123 11.37 10.54 -4.08
CA GLU A 123 12.52 9.95 -3.41
C GLU A 123 12.41 10.08 -1.90
N ILE A 124 12.09 11.29 -1.44
CA ILE A 124 11.89 11.63 -0.02
C ILE A 124 10.63 10.96 0.51
N SER A 125 9.52 11.04 -0.23
CA SER A 125 8.23 10.49 0.21
C SER A 125 8.30 8.98 0.45
N PHE A 126 8.96 8.25 -0.46
CA PHE A 126 9.15 6.80 -0.30
C PHE A 126 10.06 6.49 0.89
N TYR A 127 11.15 7.24 1.10
CA TYR A 127 12.00 7.06 2.28
C TYR A 127 11.22 7.28 3.59
N TYR A 128 10.34 8.29 3.66
CA TYR A 128 9.46 8.47 4.81
C TYR A 128 8.43 7.35 4.94
N PHE A 129 7.83 6.90 3.83
CA PHE A 129 6.94 5.73 3.85
C PHE A 129 7.65 4.50 4.41
N LEU A 130 8.95 4.32 4.21
CA LEU A 130 9.71 3.23 4.81
C LEU A 130 10.01 3.45 6.31
N THR A 131 10.35 4.69 6.70
CA THR A 131 11.03 4.95 7.98
C THR A 131 10.19 5.64 9.05
N ALA A 132 9.10 6.31 8.65
CA ALA A 132 8.23 7.04 9.57
C ALA A 132 7.72 6.13 10.67
N ARG A 133 7.57 6.67 11.88
CA ARG A 133 7.15 5.89 13.05
C ARG A 133 5.84 5.12 12.81
N TYR A 134 4.85 5.77 12.21
CA TYR A 134 3.53 5.19 11.93
C TYR A 134 3.50 4.40 10.62
N SER A 135 4.64 4.23 9.94
CA SER A 135 4.70 3.40 8.74
C SER A 135 4.44 1.93 9.07
N PRO A 136 3.61 1.24 8.26
CA PRO A 136 3.42 -0.20 8.38
C PRO A 136 4.68 -1.03 8.06
N LEU A 137 5.70 -0.43 7.45
CA LEU A 137 6.95 -1.11 7.08
C LEU A 137 8.07 -0.86 8.10
N ALA A 138 8.01 0.19 8.90
CA ALA A 138 9.12 0.61 9.75
C ALA A 138 9.62 -0.50 10.69
N LYS A 139 8.72 -1.27 11.33
CA LYS A 139 9.13 -2.40 12.19
C LYS A 139 9.72 -3.55 11.37
N VAL A 140 9.09 -3.91 10.24
CA VAL A 140 9.55 -5.00 9.37
C VAL A 140 10.95 -4.73 8.81
N LEU A 141 11.22 -3.48 8.41
CA LEU A 141 12.54 -3.06 7.93
C LEU A 141 13.61 -3.08 9.02
N LYS A 142 13.24 -2.84 10.29
CA LYS A 142 14.17 -2.90 11.42
C LYS A 142 14.54 -4.34 11.81
N THR A 143 13.63 -5.30 11.65
CA THR A 143 13.83 -6.70 12.04
C THR A 143 14.43 -7.55 10.93
N ASN A 144 14.13 -7.27 9.66
CA ASN A 144 14.71 -7.99 8.52
C ASN A 144 16.14 -7.51 8.24
N LYS A 145 17.13 -8.39 8.41
CA LYS A 145 18.56 -8.07 8.23
C LYS A 145 18.91 -7.54 6.84
N SER A 146 18.31 -8.09 5.78
CA SER A 146 18.60 -7.71 4.39
C SER A 146 18.07 -6.30 4.11
N LEU A 147 16.79 -6.08 4.41
CA LEU A 147 16.14 -4.78 4.23
C LEU A 147 16.78 -3.69 5.09
N ARG A 148 17.17 -4.01 6.34
CA ARG A 148 17.91 -3.09 7.21
C ARG A 148 19.24 -2.67 6.59
N LYS A 149 19.96 -3.61 5.96
CA LYS A 149 21.22 -3.33 5.26
C LYS A 149 20.98 -2.41 4.07
N GLN A 150 19.94 -2.64 3.27
CA GLN A 150 19.57 -1.72 2.17
C GLN A 150 19.24 -0.32 2.70
N LEU A 151 18.41 -0.23 3.73
CA LEU A 151 17.99 1.03 4.33
C LEU A 151 19.17 1.83 4.89
N SER A 152 20.21 1.17 5.41
CA SER A 152 21.40 1.86 5.92
C SER A 152 22.20 2.59 4.84
N LYS A 153 22.04 2.24 3.55
CA LYS A 153 22.77 2.87 2.43
C LYS A 153 22.38 4.33 2.23
N TYR A 154 21.12 4.69 2.48
CA TYR A 154 20.62 6.07 2.33
C TYR A 154 21.47 7.10 3.09
N LYS A 155 22.05 6.73 4.25
CA LYS A 155 22.89 7.61 5.06
C LYS A 155 24.21 8.00 4.39
N TYR A 156 24.68 7.19 3.44
CA TYR A 156 25.97 7.33 2.79
C TYR A 156 25.84 7.54 1.28
N THR A 157 24.61 7.71 0.78
CA THR A 157 24.30 7.84 -0.64
C THR A 157 23.75 9.25 -0.90
N HIS A 158 24.31 9.90 -1.91
CA HIS A 158 23.86 11.21 -2.37
C HIS A 158 22.41 11.16 -2.85
N PHE A 159 21.67 12.26 -2.68
CA PHE A 159 20.24 12.32 -2.92
C PHE A 159 19.86 11.94 -4.36
N GLU A 160 20.69 12.30 -5.33
CA GLU A 160 20.52 12.02 -6.76
C GLU A 160 20.47 10.51 -7.07
N GLU A 161 21.05 9.69 -6.20
CA GLU A 161 21.08 8.23 -6.34
C GLU A 161 19.93 7.54 -5.57
N TRP A 162 19.11 8.28 -4.83
CA TRP A 162 18.02 7.71 -4.02
C TRP A 162 16.97 7.01 -4.88
N ALA A 163 16.73 7.45 -6.11
CA ALA A 163 15.80 6.77 -7.02
C ALA A 163 16.20 5.29 -7.24
N LEU A 164 17.50 5.00 -7.35
CA LEU A 164 18.00 3.63 -7.50
C LEU A 164 17.86 2.84 -6.19
N LEU A 165 18.13 3.46 -5.04
CA LEU A 165 17.91 2.82 -3.74
C LEU A 165 16.43 2.48 -3.51
N ASN A 166 15.53 3.41 -3.84
CA ASN A 166 14.08 3.22 -3.73
C ASN A 166 13.64 2.05 -4.60
N LYS A 167 14.05 2.04 -5.88
CA LYS A 167 13.74 0.96 -6.81
C LYS A 167 14.20 -0.39 -6.28
N ASN A 168 15.45 -0.51 -5.82
CA ASN A 168 15.98 -1.78 -5.34
C ASN A 168 15.28 -2.27 -4.06
N LEU A 169 15.01 -1.37 -3.12
CA LEU A 169 14.37 -1.70 -1.86
C LEU A 169 12.91 -2.10 -2.07
N GLU A 170 12.19 -1.37 -2.93
CA GLU A 170 10.82 -1.72 -3.31
C GLU A 170 10.75 -3.09 -3.98
N LYS A 171 11.64 -3.36 -4.94
CA LYS A 171 11.73 -4.67 -5.59
C LYS A 171 11.91 -5.79 -4.55
N GLU A 172 12.81 -5.62 -3.59
CA GLU A 172 13.04 -6.59 -2.52
C GLU A 172 11.79 -6.80 -1.63
N LEU A 173 11.04 -5.73 -1.32
CA LEU A 173 9.78 -5.83 -0.57
C LEU A 173 8.70 -6.62 -1.32
N ILE A 174 8.61 -6.43 -2.63
CA ILE A 174 7.65 -7.14 -3.50
C ILE A 174 8.07 -8.61 -3.65
N GLU A 175 9.33 -8.89 -3.98
CA GLU A 175 9.85 -10.26 -4.17
C GLU A 175 9.79 -11.10 -2.90
N SER A 176 9.91 -10.48 -1.72
CA SER A 176 9.78 -11.16 -0.43
C SER A 176 8.33 -11.28 0.07
N SER A 177 7.36 -10.83 -0.74
CA SER A 177 5.92 -10.79 -0.44
C SER A 177 5.62 -10.10 0.89
N ILE A 178 6.40 -9.07 1.22
CA ILE A 178 6.17 -8.21 2.40
C ILE A 178 5.17 -7.10 2.04
N MET A 179 5.22 -6.63 0.79
CA MET A 179 4.33 -5.62 0.25
C MET A 179 3.84 -6.09 -1.12
N ILE A 180 2.57 -5.83 -1.43
CA ILE A 180 1.96 -6.16 -2.72
C ILE A 180 1.33 -4.86 -3.24
N PRO A 181 1.83 -4.29 -4.36
CA PRO A 181 1.15 -3.20 -5.05
C PRO A 181 -0.25 -3.65 -5.47
N LEU A 182 -1.27 -2.83 -5.24
CA LEU A 182 -2.66 -3.18 -5.54
C LEU A 182 -3.27 -2.30 -6.64
N TYR A 183 -3.20 -0.99 -6.48
CA TYR A 183 -3.83 -0.04 -7.39
C TYR A 183 -3.24 1.35 -7.26
N TYR A 184 -3.48 2.16 -8.27
CA TYR A 184 -3.48 3.61 -8.15
C TYR A 184 -4.90 4.11 -7.92
N ASP A 185 -5.01 5.17 -7.12
CA ASP A 185 -6.28 5.83 -6.84
C ASP A 185 -6.34 7.16 -7.57
N THR A 186 -7.31 7.31 -8.47
CA THR A 186 -7.55 8.58 -9.17
C THR A 186 -8.62 9.37 -8.45
N ARG A 187 -8.22 10.41 -7.71
CA ARG A 187 -9.17 11.33 -7.07
C ARG A 187 -9.69 12.35 -8.07
N GLN A 188 -11.00 12.35 -8.27
CA GLN A 188 -11.71 13.46 -8.90
C GLN A 188 -12.16 14.43 -7.81
N ILE A 189 -11.74 15.68 -7.90
CA ILE A 189 -12.16 16.74 -6.98
C ILE A 189 -13.13 17.63 -7.76
N PRO A 190 -14.45 17.51 -7.54
CA PRO A 190 -15.41 18.39 -8.17
C PRO A 190 -15.29 19.79 -7.57
N PHE A 191 -15.31 20.80 -8.43
CA PHE A 191 -15.33 22.20 -8.02
C PHE A 191 -16.63 22.86 -8.47
N SER A 192 -17.11 23.83 -7.68
CA SER A 192 -18.23 24.67 -8.11
C SER A 192 -17.87 25.40 -9.40
N SER A 193 -18.85 25.57 -10.29
CA SER A 193 -18.73 26.40 -11.49
C SER A 193 -18.36 27.85 -11.20
N ASP A 194 -18.59 28.31 -9.96
CA ASP A 194 -18.30 29.68 -9.53
C ASP A 194 -16.84 29.89 -9.15
N LEU A 195 -16.07 28.81 -8.98
CA LEU A 195 -14.64 28.86 -8.69
C LEU A 195 -13.86 29.02 -9.99
N THR A 196 -13.05 30.08 -10.05
CA THR A 196 -12.15 30.35 -11.17
C THR A 196 -10.69 30.20 -10.74
N ASN A 197 -9.79 30.03 -11.72
CA ASN A 197 -8.34 29.89 -11.51
C ASN A 197 -7.90 28.68 -10.67
N ILE A 198 -8.64 27.58 -10.76
CA ILE A 198 -8.29 26.34 -10.08
C ILE A 198 -6.99 25.78 -10.68
N LYS A 199 -5.91 25.86 -9.92
CA LYS A 199 -4.64 25.20 -10.23
C LYS A 199 -4.35 24.16 -9.16
N MET A 200 -4.12 22.93 -9.61
CA MET A 200 -3.65 21.85 -8.76
C MET A 200 -2.14 21.98 -8.59
N LYS A 201 -1.67 21.94 -7.34
CA LYS A 201 -0.26 21.75 -7.02
C LYS A 201 0.16 20.32 -7.38
N TYR A 202 1.47 20.12 -7.48
CA TYR A 202 2.08 18.83 -7.82
C TYR A 202 1.63 17.67 -6.90
N PHE A 203 1.19 17.98 -5.68
CA PHE A 203 0.74 17.02 -4.66
C PHE A 203 -0.79 16.82 -4.60
N GLY A 204 -1.53 17.32 -5.60
CA GLY A 204 -2.98 17.13 -5.66
C GLY A 204 -3.80 18.07 -4.76
N TYR A 205 -3.17 19.08 -4.15
CA TYR A 205 -3.84 20.15 -3.42
C TYR A 205 -4.16 21.33 -4.34
N VAL A 206 -5.30 21.99 -4.13
CA VAL A 206 -5.62 23.24 -4.82
C VAL A 206 -4.75 24.36 -4.26
N ASP A 207 -4.23 25.23 -5.12
CA ASP A 207 -3.62 26.46 -4.67
C ASP A 207 -4.67 27.49 -4.24
N PHE A 208 -5.06 27.43 -2.95
CA PHE A 208 -6.04 28.34 -2.36
C PHE A 208 -5.64 29.81 -2.42
N SER A 209 -4.36 30.14 -2.62
CA SER A 209 -3.92 31.53 -2.79
C SER A 209 -4.34 32.15 -4.13
N GLN A 210 -4.75 31.33 -5.10
CA GLN A 210 -5.14 31.75 -6.45
C GLN A 210 -6.64 31.53 -6.74
N LEU A 211 -7.41 31.05 -5.75
CA LEU A 211 -8.84 30.80 -5.91
C LEU A 211 -9.64 32.10 -5.78
N TRP A 212 -10.58 32.30 -6.71
CA TRP A 212 -11.52 33.43 -6.70
C TRP A 212 -12.93 32.92 -6.92
N ILE A 213 -13.90 33.54 -6.22
CA ILE A 213 -15.33 33.31 -6.43
C ILE A 213 -15.81 34.34 -7.44
N ARG A 214 -16.51 33.89 -8.48
CA ARG A 214 -17.18 34.80 -9.41
C ARG A 214 -18.23 35.60 -8.63
N PRO A 215 -18.20 36.95 -8.66
CA PRO A 215 -19.23 37.75 -8.04
C PRO A 215 -20.58 37.42 -8.66
N LEU A 216 -21.59 37.16 -7.83
CA LEU A 216 -22.98 37.10 -8.27
C LEU A 216 -23.40 38.52 -8.65
N ILE A 217 -23.78 38.72 -9.92
CA ILE A 217 -24.36 39.98 -10.42
C ILE A 217 -25.87 39.94 -10.18
#